data_AF-G8RSP9-F1
#
_entry.id   AF-G8RSP9-F1
#
_cell.length_a   1.000
_cell.length_b   1.000
_cell.length_c   1.000
_cell.angle_alpha   90.00
_cell.angle_beta   90.00
_cell.angle_gamma   90.00
#
_symmetry.space_group_name_H-M   'P 1'
#
loop_
_entity.id
_entity.type
_entity.pdbx_description
1 polymer ?
#
loop_
_entity_poly.entity_id
_entity_poly.type
_entity_poly.pdbx_seq_one_letter_code
_entity_poly.pdbx_strand_id
1 'polypeptide(L)'
;MTTTRQHIEDLDVDRWAALTRRAAAESVAAAERLGLQPRAESIALARMSERDLVQHRERNGPPVPRRSLAMQLVEADHLRRVAEEQVRDADQRRLDAEAAAALARAEAQESARAASTAAERVRAVEAEAARKDAERAAERTADQRALQQAHAEIERVRAGAAAEVAAAEEKVRAAEARAAERDRERTAERAAGEQTVQQLHAEIDQVRADAAAEVAAAEEKVRAAEARAAERDKERTTERATGEEAVQRVRRELEKLRSDTAAEVAAARGQASGDVAAAREAAEAEIVAARDAAAAEVAHWEAHARDMERWARGEVSTQLLTIPVPPPEVRAHIWSVESTIDMLYQIDHLLEVVLADDVESPFVADLDFARNLTGKVREQAKDLTHELAVLSSRYSDQSQVQAANGYAEAARDAYRALLQRIDDALERVGKRFHSPDAEILAAITAMLEDLRR
;
A
#
# COMPACT_ATOMS: atom_id res chain seq x y z
N MET A 1 35.18 140.61 -145.17
CA MET A 1 34.43 139.34 -145.24
C MET A 1 35.37 138.15 -145.51
N THR A 2 36.35 137.87 -144.65
CA THR A 2 37.36 136.81 -144.91
C THR A 2 37.67 135.90 -143.71
N THR A 3 37.46 136.31 -142.46
CA THR A 3 37.83 135.53 -141.25
C THR A 3 36.86 134.38 -140.91
N THR A 4 35.56 134.54 -141.12
CA THR A 4 34.57 133.49 -140.80
C THR A 4 34.69 132.28 -141.74
N ARG A 5 35.06 132.50 -143.01
CA ARG A 5 35.21 131.42 -143.99
C ARG A 5 36.38 130.49 -143.65
N GLN A 6 37.50 131.05 -143.23
CA GLN A 6 38.68 130.30 -142.81
C GLN A 6 38.38 129.39 -141.59
N HIS A 7 37.71 129.93 -140.57
CA HIS A 7 37.34 129.14 -139.39
C HIS A 7 36.36 128.00 -139.69
N ILE A 8 35.48 128.16 -140.69
CA ILE A 8 34.59 127.08 -141.14
C ILE A 8 35.39 125.98 -141.86
N GLU A 9 36.43 126.36 -142.60
CA GLU A 9 37.33 125.43 -143.30
C GLU A 9 38.21 124.63 -142.32
N ASP A 10 38.68 125.22 -141.22
CA ASP A 10 39.55 124.57 -140.22
C ASP A 10 38.82 123.65 -139.23
N LEU A 11 37.49 123.65 -139.22
CA LEU A 11 36.71 122.73 -138.37
C LEU A 11 36.89 121.27 -138.83
N ASP A 12 37.13 120.40 -137.84
CA ASP A 12 37.04 118.94 -138.00
C ASP A 12 35.68 118.54 -138.59
N VAL A 13 35.67 117.52 -139.43
CA VAL A 13 34.52 117.15 -140.27
C VAL A 13 33.27 116.81 -139.43
N ASP A 14 33.44 116.08 -138.31
CA ASP A 14 32.34 115.74 -137.41
C ASP A 14 31.81 116.98 -136.69
N ARG A 15 32.72 117.86 -136.24
CA ARG A 15 32.35 119.14 -135.62
C ARG A 15 31.65 120.08 -136.57
N TRP A 16 32.07 120.17 -137.83
CA TRP A 16 31.40 120.99 -138.83
C TRP A 16 29.98 120.49 -139.12
N ALA A 17 29.79 119.18 -139.21
CA ALA A 17 28.48 118.59 -139.50
C ALA A 17 27.49 118.87 -138.37
N ALA A 18 27.89 118.68 -137.12
CA ALA A 18 27.08 119.02 -135.94
C ALA A 18 26.72 120.52 -135.92
N LEU A 19 27.68 121.40 -136.20
CA LEU A 19 27.49 122.85 -136.15
C LEU A 19 26.61 123.37 -137.30
N THR A 20 26.77 122.83 -138.51
CA THR A 20 25.98 123.18 -139.71
C THR A 20 24.53 122.76 -139.56
N ARG A 21 24.27 121.53 -139.05
CA ARG A 21 22.92 121.04 -138.78
C ARG A 21 22.18 121.94 -137.80
N ARG A 22 22.87 122.29 -136.71
CA ARG A 22 22.33 123.15 -135.67
C ARG A 22 21.99 124.54 -136.21
N ALA A 23 22.91 125.18 -136.93
CA ALA A 23 22.68 126.50 -137.51
C ALA A 23 21.51 126.51 -138.53
N ALA A 24 21.38 125.46 -139.35
CA ALA A 24 20.27 125.31 -140.28
C ALA A 24 18.93 125.14 -139.56
N ALA A 25 18.87 124.31 -138.52
CA ALA A 25 17.68 124.12 -137.70
C ALA A 25 17.27 125.42 -136.99
N GLU A 26 18.22 126.16 -136.43
CA GLU A 26 17.99 127.45 -135.79
C GLU A 26 17.48 128.50 -136.80
N SER A 27 17.99 128.50 -138.04
CA SER A 27 17.52 129.37 -139.12
C SER A 27 16.08 129.07 -139.53
N VAL A 28 15.69 127.79 -139.66
CA VAL A 28 14.30 127.39 -139.97
C VAL A 28 13.36 127.80 -138.85
N ALA A 29 13.73 127.53 -137.59
CA ALA A 29 12.94 127.91 -136.42
C ALA A 29 12.81 129.43 -136.24
N ALA A 30 13.78 130.22 -136.71
CA ALA A 30 13.70 131.68 -136.69
C ALA A 30 12.74 132.23 -137.77
N ALA A 31 12.74 131.65 -138.98
CA ALA A 31 11.84 132.06 -140.05
C ALA A 31 10.37 131.76 -139.71
N GLU A 32 10.08 130.58 -139.15
CA GLU A 32 8.73 130.20 -138.69
C GLU A 32 8.21 131.16 -137.61
N ARG A 33 9.06 131.59 -136.66
CA ARG A 33 8.69 132.56 -135.62
C ARG A 33 8.35 133.95 -136.16
N LEU A 34 8.98 134.38 -137.24
CA LEU A 34 8.77 135.68 -137.87
C LEU A 34 7.64 135.67 -138.92
N GLY A 35 6.96 134.54 -139.12
CA GLY A 35 5.93 134.38 -140.14
C GLY A 35 6.47 134.43 -141.58
N LEU A 36 7.79 134.28 -141.76
CA LEU A 36 8.44 134.26 -143.07
C LEU A 36 8.59 132.81 -143.53
N GLN A 37 8.43 132.55 -144.84
CA GLN A 37 8.77 131.23 -145.37
C GLN A 37 10.28 130.96 -145.21
N PRO A 38 10.69 129.86 -144.54
CA PRO A 38 12.10 129.50 -144.46
C PRO A 38 12.68 129.18 -145.84
N ARG A 39 13.94 129.55 -146.08
CA ARG A 39 14.63 129.20 -147.33
C ARG A 39 14.75 127.69 -147.47
N ALA A 40 14.52 127.19 -148.69
CA ALA A 40 14.54 125.76 -148.99
C ALA A 40 15.89 125.08 -148.63
N GLU A 41 17.02 125.79 -148.77
CA GLU A 41 18.34 125.25 -148.44
C GLU A 41 18.50 124.98 -146.92
N SER A 42 18.00 125.88 -146.07
CA SER A 42 18.05 125.71 -144.61
C SER A 42 17.17 124.54 -144.15
N ILE A 43 16.01 124.34 -144.78
CA ILE A 43 15.13 123.18 -144.51
C ILE A 43 15.85 121.88 -144.91
N ALA A 44 16.52 121.85 -146.07
CA ALA A 44 17.24 120.68 -146.53
C ALA A 44 18.40 120.33 -145.58
N LEU A 45 19.24 121.29 -145.20
CA LEU A 45 20.38 121.07 -144.31
C LEU A 45 19.96 120.67 -142.89
N ALA A 46 18.86 121.22 -142.36
CA ALA A 46 18.36 120.86 -141.04
C ALA A 46 17.81 119.41 -140.97
N ARG A 47 17.30 118.89 -142.09
CA ARG A 47 16.74 117.52 -142.19
C ARG A 47 17.81 116.44 -142.40
N MET A 48 19.02 116.79 -142.81
CA MET A 48 20.13 115.84 -142.97
C MET A 48 20.68 115.37 -141.61
N SER A 49 21.07 114.09 -141.48
CA SER A 49 21.79 113.60 -140.29
C SER A 49 23.23 114.16 -140.27
N GLU A 50 23.88 114.17 -139.09
CA GLU A 50 25.30 114.58 -139.00
C GLU A 50 26.18 113.75 -139.93
N ARG A 51 25.89 112.44 -140.04
CA ARG A 51 26.59 111.54 -140.96
C ARG A 51 26.38 111.90 -142.43
N ASP A 52 25.18 112.34 -142.81
CA ASP A 52 24.87 112.79 -144.18
C ASP A 52 25.53 114.13 -144.49
N LEU A 53 25.62 115.03 -143.51
CA LEU A 53 26.32 116.31 -143.64
C LEU A 53 27.82 116.10 -143.80
N VAL A 54 28.44 115.22 -142.98
CA VAL A 54 29.83 114.79 -143.16
C VAL A 54 30.05 114.34 -144.60
N GLN A 55 29.20 113.45 -145.11
CA GLN A 55 29.30 112.95 -146.48
C GLN A 55 29.08 114.05 -147.54
N HIS A 56 28.22 115.04 -147.28
CA HIS A 56 28.00 116.19 -148.17
C HIS A 56 29.22 117.12 -148.26
N ARG A 57 29.91 117.38 -147.14
CA ARG A 57 31.18 118.14 -147.12
C ARG A 57 32.33 117.36 -147.74
N GLU A 58 32.40 116.05 -147.55
CA GLU A 58 33.39 115.21 -148.22
C GLU A 58 33.23 115.22 -149.75
N ARG A 59 31.99 115.33 -150.26
CA ARG A 59 31.71 115.37 -151.71
C ARG A 59 31.82 116.75 -152.34
N ASN A 60 31.43 117.82 -151.64
CA ASN A 60 31.30 119.17 -152.23
C ASN A 60 32.17 120.25 -151.55
N GLY A 61 32.91 119.89 -150.50
CA GLY A 61 33.80 120.81 -149.79
C GLY A 61 35.14 121.01 -150.51
N PRO A 62 35.93 122.03 -150.11
CA PRO A 62 37.28 122.21 -150.61
C PRO A 62 38.14 120.96 -150.29
N PRO A 63 39.02 120.51 -151.19
CA PRO A 63 39.81 119.31 -150.99
C PRO A 63 40.68 119.43 -149.73
N VAL A 64 40.62 118.42 -148.86
CA VAL A 64 41.47 118.33 -147.67
C VAL A 64 42.94 118.40 -148.13
N PRO A 65 43.77 119.30 -147.58
CA PRO A 65 45.16 119.43 -148.00
C PRO A 65 45.90 118.11 -147.78
N ARG A 66 46.59 117.61 -148.81
CA ARG A 66 47.38 116.37 -148.74
C ARG A 66 48.42 116.50 -147.63
N ARG A 67 48.24 115.72 -146.56
CA ARG A 67 49.16 115.65 -145.41
C ARG A 67 50.51 115.06 -145.87
N SER A 68 51.62 115.59 -145.35
CA SER A 68 52.96 115.12 -145.72
C SER A 68 53.25 113.73 -145.14
N LEU A 69 54.11 112.95 -145.82
CA LEU A 69 54.48 111.58 -145.46
C LEU A 69 54.98 111.42 -144.01
N ALA A 70 55.65 112.45 -143.46
CA ALA A 70 56.15 112.45 -142.09
C ALA A 70 55.02 112.39 -141.04
N MET A 71 53.88 113.01 -141.32
CA MET A 71 52.72 113.01 -140.41
C MET A 71 52.04 111.63 -140.35
N GLN A 72 52.02 110.90 -141.46
CA GLN A 72 51.47 109.54 -141.52
C GLN A 72 52.31 108.52 -140.71
N LEU A 73 53.64 108.68 -140.69
CA LEU A 73 54.52 107.81 -139.90
C LEU A 73 54.37 108.05 -138.39
N VAL A 74 54.18 109.29 -137.95
CA VAL A 74 53.94 109.62 -136.54
C VAL A 74 52.61 109.06 -136.06
N GLU A 75 51.57 109.15 -136.90
CA GLU A 75 50.26 108.56 -136.61
C GLU A 75 50.33 107.02 -136.52
N ALA A 76 51.05 106.37 -137.43
CA ALA A 76 51.28 104.93 -137.38
C ALA A 76 52.06 104.49 -136.12
N ASP A 77 53.08 105.25 -135.68
CA ASP A 77 53.81 104.93 -134.43
C ASP A 77 52.94 105.15 -133.19
N HIS A 78 52.10 106.19 -133.17
CA HIS A 78 51.14 106.42 -132.10
C HIS A 78 50.12 105.28 -131.98
N LEU A 79 49.53 104.86 -133.10
CA LEU A 79 48.59 103.73 -133.13
C LEU A 79 49.24 102.42 -132.70
N ARG A 80 50.50 102.19 -133.07
CA ARG A 80 51.27 101.03 -132.59
C ARG A 80 51.42 101.04 -131.06
N ARG A 81 51.78 102.19 -130.46
CA ARG A 81 51.91 102.30 -128.99
C ARG A 81 50.58 102.09 -128.26
N VAL A 82 49.49 102.65 -128.78
CA VAL A 82 48.15 102.44 -128.23
C VAL A 82 47.76 100.96 -128.30
N ALA A 83 48.08 100.27 -129.41
CA ALA A 83 47.84 98.84 -129.53
C ALA A 83 48.68 98.01 -128.55
N GLU A 84 49.97 98.34 -128.37
CA GLU A 84 50.85 97.68 -127.38
C GLU A 84 50.37 97.89 -125.94
N GLU A 85 49.91 99.09 -125.60
CA GLU A 85 49.31 99.40 -124.30
C GLU A 85 48.02 98.62 -124.07
N GLN A 86 47.13 98.56 -125.08
CA GLN A 86 45.91 97.75 -125.01
C GLN A 86 46.20 96.26 -124.83
N VAL A 87 47.25 95.73 -125.46
CA VAL A 87 47.67 94.33 -125.27
C VAL A 87 48.16 94.12 -123.83
N ARG A 88 48.99 95.02 -123.28
CA ARG A 88 49.44 94.94 -121.88
C ARG A 88 48.29 95.02 -120.90
N ASP A 89 47.33 95.92 -121.10
CA ASP A 89 46.13 96.05 -120.28
C ASP A 89 45.26 94.79 -120.36
N ALA A 90 45.10 94.20 -121.55
CA ALA A 90 44.36 92.96 -121.73
C ALA A 90 45.04 91.77 -121.04
N ASP A 91 46.37 91.67 -121.15
CA ASP A 91 47.17 90.66 -120.46
C ASP A 91 47.09 90.82 -118.94
N GLN A 92 47.17 92.05 -118.42
CA GLN A 92 47.01 92.33 -116.99
C GLN A 92 45.60 91.95 -116.51
N ARG A 93 44.55 92.33 -117.24
CA ARG A 93 43.17 91.93 -116.91
C ARG A 93 42.99 90.42 -116.92
N ARG A 94 43.65 89.70 -117.84
CA ARG A 94 43.64 88.23 -117.84
C ARG A 94 44.30 87.69 -116.57
N LEU A 95 45.48 88.19 -116.20
CA LEU A 95 46.19 87.78 -114.99
C LEU A 95 45.38 88.09 -113.72
N ASP A 96 44.74 89.25 -113.66
CA ASP A 96 43.87 89.64 -112.53
C ASP A 96 42.63 88.73 -112.46
N ALA A 97 42.02 88.38 -113.60
CA ALA A 97 40.90 87.44 -113.65
C ALA A 97 41.31 86.02 -113.25
N GLU A 98 42.50 85.56 -113.65
CA GLU A 98 43.07 84.28 -113.23
C GLU A 98 43.35 84.26 -111.72
N ALA A 99 43.91 85.35 -111.17
CA ALA A 99 44.15 85.51 -109.74
C ALA A 99 42.83 85.52 -108.95
N ALA A 100 41.81 86.25 -109.40
CA ALA A 100 40.48 86.27 -108.78
C ALA A 100 39.80 84.89 -108.83
N ALA A 101 39.92 84.17 -109.96
CA ALA A 101 39.40 82.80 -110.08
C ALA A 101 40.14 81.82 -109.16
N ALA A 102 41.47 81.98 -109.00
CA ALA A 102 42.25 81.16 -108.07
C ALA A 102 41.85 81.43 -106.61
N LEU A 103 41.67 82.71 -106.22
CA LEU A 103 41.19 83.09 -104.89
C LEU A 103 39.80 82.51 -104.61
N ALA A 104 38.85 82.68 -105.53
CA ALA A 104 37.49 82.15 -105.39
C ALA A 104 37.47 80.61 -105.26
N ARG A 105 38.35 79.91 -105.98
CA ARG A 105 38.51 78.45 -105.83
C ARG A 105 39.10 78.08 -104.47
N ALA A 106 40.08 78.82 -103.99
CA ALA A 106 40.67 78.59 -102.67
C ALA A 106 39.64 78.81 -101.55
N GLU A 107 38.88 79.91 -101.60
CA GLU A 107 37.80 80.21 -100.65
C GLU A 107 36.66 79.18 -100.69
N ALA A 108 36.28 78.72 -101.89
CA ALA A 108 35.30 77.66 -102.04
C ALA A 108 35.80 76.31 -101.48
N GLN A 109 37.08 75.98 -101.69
CA GLN A 109 37.69 74.78 -101.10
C GLN A 109 37.78 74.88 -99.57
N GLU A 110 38.15 76.04 -99.03
CA GLU A 110 38.19 76.29 -97.59
C GLU A 110 36.78 76.18 -96.98
N SER A 111 35.78 76.79 -97.62
CA SER A 111 34.38 76.68 -97.20
C SER A 111 33.86 75.24 -97.26
N ALA A 112 34.21 74.49 -98.30
CA ALA A 112 33.84 73.08 -98.42
C ALA A 112 34.49 72.23 -97.31
N ARG A 113 35.77 72.48 -96.99
CA ARG A 113 36.47 71.82 -95.87
C ARG A 113 35.82 72.17 -94.54
N ALA A 114 35.53 73.45 -94.29
CA ALA A 114 34.87 73.91 -93.08
C ALA A 114 33.47 73.28 -92.93
N ALA A 115 32.69 73.20 -94.01
CA ALA A 115 31.39 72.53 -94.03
C ALA A 115 31.51 71.02 -93.77
N SER A 116 32.51 70.34 -94.34
CA SER A 116 32.77 68.92 -94.08
C SER A 116 33.11 68.68 -92.61
N THR A 117 34.02 69.49 -92.04
CA THR A 117 34.39 69.40 -90.62
C THR A 117 33.20 69.71 -89.71
N ALA A 118 32.35 70.69 -90.06
CA ALA A 118 31.13 70.98 -89.31
C ALA A 118 30.15 69.80 -89.37
N ALA A 119 29.94 69.20 -90.53
CA ALA A 119 29.08 68.02 -90.70
C ALA A 119 29.61 66.79 -89.94
N GLU A 120 30.93 66.60 -89.87
CA GLU A 120 31.55 65.56 -89.03
C GLU A 120 31.31 65.80 -87.54
N ARG A 121 31.44 67.05 -87.07
CA ARG A 121 31.13 67.41 -85.68
C ARG A 121 29.66 67.17 -85.33
N VAL A 122 28.73 67.54 -86.21
CA VAL A 122 27.30 67.26 -86.02
C VAL A 122 27.05 65.76 -85.90
N ARG A 123 27.59 64.95 -86.83
CA ARG A 123 27.47 63.49 -86.75
C ARG A 123 28.05 62.90 -85.47
N ALA A 124 29.19 63.43 -84.99
CA ALA A 124 29.78 62.99 -83.73
C ALA A 124 28.88 63.31 -82.52
N VAL A 125 28.31 64.51 -82.48
CA VAL A 125 27.37 64.93 -81.42
C VAL A 125 26.08 64.11 -81.46
N GLU A 126 25.52 63.86 -82.66
CA GLU A 126 24.34 63.01 -82.83
C GLU A 126 24.61 61.57 -82.37
N ALA A 127 25.78 61.01 -82.70
CA ALA A 127 26.18 59.68 -82.25
C ALA A 127 26.37 59.62 -80.72
N GLU A 128 26.95 60.65 -80.11
CA GLU A 128 27.08 60.75 -78.65
C GLU A 128 25.71 60.90 -77.96
N ALA A 129 24.81 61.71 -78.52
CA ALA A 129 23.45 61.87 -78.02
C ALA A 129 22.67 60.54 -78.10
N ALA A 130 22.75 59.83 -79.23
CA ALA A 130 22.12 58.53 -79.40
C ALA A 130 22.67 57.49 -78.41
N ARG A 131 23.97 57.51 -78.11
CA ARG A 131 24.58 56.65 -77.08
C ARG A 131 24.03 56.98 -75.68
N LYS A 132 24.00 58.26 -75.31
CA LYS A 132 23.44 58.70 -74.02
C LYS A 132 21.95 58.37 -73.89
N ASP A 133 21.19 58.43 -74.99
CA ASP A 133 19.78 58.03 -75.00
C ASP A 133 19.62 56.52 -74.81
N ALA A 134 20.46 55.72 -75.45
CA ALA A 134 20.49 54.28 -75.27
C ALA A 134 20.90 53.89 -73.83
N GLU A 135 21.90 54.56 -73.27
CA GLU A 135 22.33 54.38 -71.87
C GLU A 135 21.19 54.71 -70.89
N ARG A 136 20.53 55.86 -71.04
CA ARG A 136 19.37 56.25 -70.21
C ARG A 136 18.17 55.31 -70.39
N ALA A 137 17.98 54.74 -71.58
CA ALA A 137 16.94 53.73 -71.81
C ALA A 137 17.28 52.40 -71.11
N ALA A 138 18.54 51.98 -71.17
CA ALA A 138 19.03 50.80 -70.48
C ALA A 138 18.94 50.95 -68.95
N GLU A 139 19.34 52.11 -68.41
CA GLU A 139 19.23 52.45 -66.98
C GLU A 139 17.77 52.37 -66.51
N ARG A 140 16.84 53.04 -67.20
CA ARG A 140 15.40 52.96 -66.86
C ARG A 140 14.85 51.54 -66.90
N THR A 141 15.32 50.73 -67.86
CA THR A 141 14.92 49.31 -67.94
C THR A 141 15.48 48.51 -66.78
N ALA A 142 16.73 48.77 -66.38
CA ALA A 142 17.36 48.13 -65.23
C ALA A 142 16.65 48.52 -63.92
N ASP A 143 16.36 49.80 -63.72
CA ASP A 143 15.61 50.32 -62.56
C ASP A 143 14.21 49.72 -62.48
N GLN A 144 13.51 49.63 -63.61
CA GLN A 144 12.18 49.02 -63.66
C GLN A 144 12.23 47.54 -63.28
N ARG A 145 13.25 46.80 -63.72
CA ARG A 145 13.47 45.40 -63.32
C ARG A 145 13.80 45.30 -61.82
N ALA A 146 14.64 46.19 -61.30
CA ALA A 146 14.99 46.22 -59.88
C ALA A 146 13.75 46.48 -59.00
N LEU A 147 12.90 47.44 -59.40
CA LEU A 147 11.63 47.72 -58.71
C LEU A 147 10.66 46.52 -58.77
N GLN A 148 10.55 45.85 -59.91
CA GLN A 148 9.72 44.65 -60.04
C GLN A 148 10.23 43.50 -59.16
N GLN A 149 11.56 43.31 -59.10
CA GLN A 149 12.17 42.31 -58.22
C GLN A 149 11.94 42.65 -56.74
N ALA A 150 12.12 43.90 -56.34
CA ALA A 150 11.86 44.37 -54.99
C ALA A 150 10.38 44.17 -54.59
N HIS A 151 9.43 44.51 -55.46
CA HIS A 151 8.01 44.23 -55.21
C HIS A 151 7.73 42.73 -55.09
N ALA A 152 8.28 41.90 -55.98
CA ALA A 152 8.11 40.46 -55.90
C ALA A 152 8.72 39.85 -54.63
N GLU A 153 9.81 40.42 -54.11
CA GLU A 153 10.40 40.03 -52.84
C GLU A 153 9.54 40.48 -51.65
N ILE A 154 9.06 41.73 -51.65
CA ILE A 154 8.14 42.25 -50.62
C ILE A 154 6.88 41.38 -50.54
N GLU A 155 6.27 41.01 -51.67
CA GLU A 155 5.10 40.15 -51.68
C GLU A 155 5.40 38.73 -51.20
N ARG A 156 6.58 38.18 -51.53
CA ARG A 156 7.03 36.89 -50.97
C ARG A 156 7.21 36.96 -49.46
N VAL A 157 7.83 38.02 -48.94
CA VAL A 157 8.02 38.23 -47.50
C VAL A 157 6.67 38.42 -46.81
N ARG A 158 5.75 39.19 -47.40
CA ARG A 158 4.39 39.37 -46.85
C ARG A 158 3.61 38.06 -46.81
N ALA A 159 3.67 37.26 -47.88
CA ALA A 159 3.03 35.94 -47.92
C ALA A 159 3.64 34.98 -46.89
N GLY A 160 4.97 34.98 -46.76
CA GLY A 160 5.68 34.21 -45.73
C GLY A 160 5.26 34.61 -44.31
N ALA A 161 5.27 35.92 -44.01
CA ALA A 161 4.85 36.45 -42.72
C ALA A 161 3.37 36.14 -42.42
N ALA A 162 2.48 36.25 -43.40
CA ALA A 162 1.07 35.89 -43.24
C ALA A 162 0.88 34.39 -42.93
N ALA A 163 1.66 33.51 -43.58
CA ALA A 163 1.65 32.08 -43.29
C ALA A 163 2.20 31.77 -41.89
N GLU A 164 3.26 32.46 -41.46
CA GLU A 164 3.81 32.32 -40.10
C GLU A 164 2.81 32.78 -39.03
N VAL A 165 2.13 33.91 -39.26
CA VAL A 165 1.07 34.41 -38.36
C VAL A 165 -0.08 33.41 -38.29
N ALA A 166 -0.56 32.89 -39.43
CA ALA A 166 -1.63 31.89 -39.44
C ALA A 166 -1.23 30.61 -38.68
N ALA A 167 0.02 30.14 -38.86
CA ALA A 167 0.54 28.99 -38.13
C ALA A 167 0.68 29.27 -36.62
N ALA A 168 1.06 30.48 -36.23
CA ALA A 168 1.12 30.89 -34.83
C ALA A 168 -0.28 30.96 -34.20
N GLU A 169 -1.26 31.54 -34.88
CA GLU A 169 -2.66 31.58 -34.45
C GLU A 169 -3.27 30.18 -34.32
N GLU A 170 -2.93 29.25 -35.21
CA GLU A 170 -3.35 27.85 -35.08
C GLU A 170 -2.72 27.17 -33.85
N LYS A 171 -1.42 27.41 -33.59
CA LYS A 171 -0.77 26.90 -32.37
C LYS A 171 -1.41 27.46 -31.10
N VAL A 172 -1.76 28.75 -31.09
CA VAL A 172 -2.48 29.38 -29.97
C VAL A 172 -3.85 28.73 -29.78
N ARG A 173 -4.64 28.58 -30.85
CA ARG A 173 -5.94 27.90 -30.79
C ARG A 173 -5.82 26.46 -30.29
N ALA A 174 -4.81 25.72 -30.73
CA ALA A 174 -4.56 24.35 -30.26
C ALA A 174 -4.18 24.32 -28.77
N ALA A 175 -3.36 25.28 -28.31
CA ALA A 175 -2.99 25.40 -26.91
C ALA A 175 -4.19 25.77 -26.02
N GLU A 176 -5.02 26.73 -26.45
CA GLU A 176 -6.26 27.11 -25.78
C GLU A 176 -7.24 25.93 -25.70
N ALA A 177 -7.40 25.16 -26.78
CA ALA A 177 -8.24 23.98 -26.79
C ALA A 177 -7.78 22.93 -25.76
N ARG A 178 -6.47 22.68 -25.66
CA ARG A 178 -5.91 21.76 -24.65
C ARG A 178 -6.00 22.31 -23.22
N ALA A 179 -5.86 23.62 -23.03
CA ALA A 179 -6.09 24.23 -21.73
C ALA A 179 -7.56 24.05 -21.28
N ALA A 180 -8.51 24.30 -22.18
CA ALA A 180 -9.93 24.08 -21.90
C ALA A 180 -10.27 22.61 -21.62
N GLU A 181 -9.63 21.66 -22.30
CA GLU A 181 -9.76 20.24 -22.02
C GLU A 181 -9.20 19.86 -20.65
N ARG A 182 -7.98 20.31 -20.31
CA ARG A 182 -7.39 20.14 -18.96
C ARG A 182 -8.27 20.71 -17.85
N ASP A 183 -8.96 21.82 -18.11
CA ASP A 183 -9.91 22.39 -17.15
C ASP A 183 -11.16 21.50 -16.98
N ARG A 184 -11.68 20.93 -18.07
CA ARG A 184 -12.78 19.95 -18.00
C ARG A 184 -12.36 18.69 -17.27
N GLU A 185 -11.16 18.16 -17.57
CA GLU A 185 -10.58 17.00 -16.87
C GLU A 185 -10.46 17.26 -15.37
N ARG A 186 -9.88 18.41 -14.97
CA ARG A 186 -9.73 18.78 -13.55
C ARG A 186 -11.07 18.97 -12.86
N THR A 187 -12.07 19.55 -13.53
CA THR A 187 -13.42 19.66 -12.97
C THR A 187 -14.09 18.29 -12.82
N ALA A 188 -13.93 17.39 -13.79
CA ALA A 188 -14.45 16.03 -13.70
C ALA A 188 -13.75 15.22 -12.59
N GLU A 189 -12.43 15.35 -12.46
CA GLU A 189 -11.64 14.72 -11.39
C GLU A 189 -12.07 15.23 -10.01
N ARG A 190 -12.25 16.54 -9.85
CA ARG A 190 -12.77 17.13 -8.59
C ARG A 190 -14.17 16.62 -8.28
N ALA A 191 -15.08 16.58 -9.26
CA ALA A 191 -16.44 16.07 -9.05
C ALA A 191 -16.43 14.58 -8.64
N ALA A 192 -15.60 13.76 -9.26
CA ALA A 192 -15.43 12.35 -8.89
C ALA A 192 -14.81 12.18 -7.49
N GLY A 193 -13.82 13.01 -7.16
CA GLY A 193 -13.21 13.06 -5.82
C GLY A 193 -14.22 13.49 -4.75
N GLU A 194 -15.00 14.54 -5.00
CA GLU A 194 -16.09 14.99 -4.12
C GLU A 194 -17.15 13.89 -3.92
N GLN A 195 -17.55 13.20 -4.99
CA GLN A 195 -18.48 12.07 -4.90
C GLN A 195 -17.91 10.92 -4.05
N THR A 196 -16.62 10.60 -4.21
CA THR A 196 -15.95 9.58 -3.39
C THR A 196 -15.91 10.00 -1.91
N VAL A 197 -15.61 11.26 -1.62
CA VAL A 197 -15.60 11.79 -0.25
C VAL A 197 -17.00 11.76 0.37
N GLN A 198 -18.04 12.05 -0.41
CA GLN A 198 -19.44 11.95 0.04
C GLN A 198 -19.83 10.49 0.32
N GLN A 199 -19.44 9.55 -0.53
CA GLN A 199 -19.66 8.12 -0.31
C GLN A 199 -18.98 7.65 0.98
N LEU A 200 -17.71 8.02 1.18
CA LEU A 200 -16.98 7.67 2.41
C LEU A 200 -17.63 8.29 3.65
N HIS A 201 -18.14 9.52 3.59
CA HIS A 201 -18.88 10.10 4.70
C HIS A 201 -20.16 9.32 5.00
N ALA A 202 -20.93 8.95 3.97
CA ALA A 202 -22.14 8.14 4.15
C ALA A 202 -21.81 6.76 4.76
N GLU A 203 -20.73 6.10 4.32
CA GLU A 203 -20.27 4.83 4.90
C GLU A 203 -19.82 5.01 6.36
N ILE A 204 -19.09 6.07 6.68
CA ILE A 204 -18.68 6.38 8.06
C ILE A 204 -19.90 6.61 8.95
N ASP A 205 -20.88 7.36 8.48
CA ASP A 205 -22.11 7.62 9.24
C ASP A 205 -22.94 6.35 9.42
N GLN A 206 -22.96 5.47 8.42
CA GLN A 206 -23.59 4.15 8.53
C GLN A 206 -22.87 3.27 9.57
N VAL A 207 -21.54 3.17 9.51
CA VAL A 207 -20.74 2.43 10.51
C VAL A 207 -20.95 2.99 11.91
N ARG A 208 -21.06 4.32 12.06
CA ARG A 208 -21.37 4.95 13.35
C ARG A 208 -22.76 4.58 13.85
N ALA A 209 -23.76 4.57 12.97
CA ALA A 209 -25.12 4.16 13.32
C ALA A 209 -25.18 2.68 13.74
N ASP A 210 -24.51 1.81 12.98
CA ASP A 210 -24.42 0.37 13.29
C ASP A 210 -23.70 0.13 14.61
N ALA A 211 -22.56 0.80 14.83
CA ALA A 211 -21.82 0.71 16.10
C ALA A 211 -22.65 1.23 17.28
N ALA A 212 -23.40 2.34 17.12
CA ALA A 212 -24.30 2.85 18.15
C ALA A 212 -25.42 1.85 18.46
N ALA A 213 -25.97 1.18 17.46
CA ALA A 213 -26.97 0.14 17.62
C ALA A 213 -26.40 -1.10 18.35
N GLU A 214 -25.18 -1.51 18.00
CA GLU A 214 -24.48 -2.62 18.69
C GLU A 214 -24.18 -2.28 20.15
N VAL A 215 -23.71 -1.06 20.44
CA VAL A 215 -23.48 -0.58 21.81
C VAL A 215 -24.79 -0.57 22.60
N ALA A 216 -25.88 -0.03 22.04
CA ALA A 216 -27.19 -0.04 22.69
C ALA A 216 -27.69 -1.48 22.98
N ALA A 217 -27.50 -2.40 22.02
CA ALA A 217 -27.85 -3.81 22.21
C ALA A 217 -26.98 -4.50 23.28
N ALA A 218 -25.69 -4.15 23.36
CA ALA A 218 -24.79 -4.65 24.40
C ALA A 218 -25.17 -4.11 25.78
N GLU A 219 -25.48 -2.82 25.90
CA GLU A 219 -25.98 -2.20 27.13
C GLU A 219 -27.30 -2.82 27.60
N GLU A 220 -28.21 -3.13 26.69
CA GLU A 220 -29.46 -3.84 27.02
C GLU A 220 -29.18 -5.27 27.54
N LYS A 221 -28.24 -6.00 26.93
CA LYS A 221 -27.81 -7.32 27.41
C LYS A 221 -27.17 -7.25 28.80
N VAL A 222 -26.35 -6.24 29.06
CA VAL A 222 -25.75 -6.00 30.38
C VAL A 222 -26.85 -5.70 31.40
N ARG A 223 -27.78 -4.79 31.10
CA ARG A 223 -28.92 -4.48 31.98
C ARG A 223 -29.76 -5.72 32.27
N ALA A 224 -30.02 -6.57 31.27
CA ALA A 224 -30.74 -7.82 31.46
C ALA A 224 -29.97 -8.82 32.34
N ALA A 225 -28.64 -8.93 32.17
CA ALA A 225 -27.79 -9.78 32.99
C ALA A 225 -27.73 -9.30 34.44
N GLU A 226 -27.58 -7.99 34.66
CA GLU A 226 -27.63 -7.37 35.98
C GLU A 226 -28.99 -7.59 36.67
N ALA A 227 -30.09 -7.44 35.94
CA ALA A 227 -31.43 -7.74 36.46
C ALA A 227 -31.56 -9.21 36.90
N ARG A 228 -31.03 -10.16 36.11
CA ARG A 228 -31.01 -11.58 36.48
C ARG A 228 -30.08 -11.88 37.65
N ALA A 229 -28.94 -11.21 37.75
CA ALA A 229 -28.06 -11.32 38.91
C ALA A 229 -28.77 -10.84 40.19
N ALA A 230 -29.46 -9.70 40.11
CA ALA A 230 -30.26 -9.18 41.21
C ALA A 230 -31.42 -10.11 41.61
N GLU A 231 -32.10 -10.74 40.65
CA GLU A 231 -33.09 -11.78 40.94
C GLU A 231 -32.47 -12.99 41.64
N ARG A 232 -31.34 -13.52 41.14
CA ARG A 232 -30.61 -14.62 41.78
C ARG A 232 -30.12 -14.28 43.19
N ASP A 233 -29.77 -13.02 43.45
CA ASP A 233 -29.45 -12.56 44.80
C ASP A 233 -30.69 -12.56 45.69
N LYS A 234 -31.82 -12.05 45.20
CA LYS A 234 -33.11 -12.12 45.93
C LYS A 234 -33.53 -13.56 46.23
N GLU A 235 -33.44 -14.45 45.25
CA GLU A 235 -33.68 -15.89 45.41
C GLU A 235 -32.76 -16.47 46.49
N ARG A 236 -31.45 -16.24 46.41
CA ARG A 236 -30.49 -16.71 47.43
C ARG A 236 -30.77 -16.15 48.82
N THR A 237 -31.19 -14.89 48.94
CA THR A 237 -31.59 -14.33 50.25
C THR A 237 -32.86 -15.00 50.79
N THR A 238 -33.82 -15.31 49.92
CA THR A 238 -35.05 -16.00 50.29
C THR A 238 -34.77 -17.46 50.68
N GLU A 239 -33.97 -18.18 49.89
CA GLU A 239 -33.51 -19.52 50.20
C GLU A 239 -32.76 -19.56 51.54
N ARG A 240 -31.84 -18.62 51.79
CA ARG A 240 -31.16 -18.52 53.09
C ARG A 240 -32.14 -18.28 54.24
N ALA A 241 -33.11 -17.37 54.09
CA ALA A 241 -34.13 -17.15 55.10
C ALA A 241 -34.95 -18.42 55.38
N THR A 242 -35.41 -19.12 54.34
CA THR A 242 -36.15 -20.39 54.49
C THR A 242 -35.29 -21.50 55.10
N GLY A 243 -34.01 -21.59 54.74
CA GLY A 243 -33.05 -22.53 55.31
C GLY A 243 -32.76 -22.23 56.77
N GLU A 244 -32.60 -20.96 57.13
CA GLU A 244 -32.46 -20.52 58.53
C GLU A 244 -33.71 -20.82 59.35
N GLU A 245 -34.91 -20.58 58.83
CA GLU A 245 -36.17 -20.96 59.46
C GLU A 245 -36.28 -22.48 59.69
N ALA A 246 -35.86 -23.28 58.70
CA ALA A 246 -35.82 -24.74 58.82
C ALA A 246 -34.83 -25.19 59.91
N VAL A 247 -33.63 -24.60 59.95
CA VAL A 247 -32.64 -24.86 61.02
C VAL A 247 -33.19 -24.45 62.39
N GLN A 248 -33.87 -23.30 62.49
CA GLN A 248 -34.49 -22.86 63.74
C GLN A 248 -35.65 -23.76 64.17
N ARG A 249 -36.38 -24.36 63.23
CA ARG A 249 -37.40 -25.37 63.51
C ARG A 249 -36.77 -26.63 64.06
N VAL A 250 -35.74 -27.17 63.40
CA VAL A 250 -35.00 -28.34 63.87
C VAL A 250 -34.37 -28.09 65.24
N ARG A 251 -33.82 -26.91 65.51
CA ARG A 251 -33.30 -26.55 66.84
C ARG A 251 -34.37 -26.55 67.92
N ARG A 252 -35.56 -25.98 67.63
CA ARG A 252 -36.69 -26.01 68.55
C ARG A 252 -37.21 -27.42 68.79
N GLU A 253 -37.27 -28.25 67.77
CA GLU A 253 -37.64 -29.67 67.88
C GLU A 253 -36.61 -30.46 68.70
N LEU A 254 -35.31 -30.25 68.47
CA LEU A 254 -34.24 -30.85 69.27
C LEU A 254 -34.28 -30.40 70.73
N GLU A 255 -34.56 -29.12 70.99
CA GLU A 255 -34.67 -28.62 72.37
C GLU A 255 -35.89 -29.21 73.07
N LYS A 256 -37.02 -29.32 72.35
CA LYS A 256 -38.21 -30.01 72.84
C LYS A 256 -37.90 -31.49 73.11
N LEU A 257 -37.22 -32.18 72.20
CA LEU A 257 -36.85 -33.58 72.35
C LEU A 257 -35.88 -33.77 73.52
N ARG A 258 -34.96 -32.83 73.77
CA ARG A 258 -34.11 -32.80 74.97
C ARG A 258 -34.90 -32.59 76.25
N SER A 259 -35.90 -31.71 76.24
CA SER A 259 -36.80 -31.50 77.38
C SER A 259 -37.65 -32.74 77.66
N ASP A 260 -38.25 -33.31 76.62
CA ASP A 260 -39.10 -34.51 76.72
C ASP A 260 -38.27 -35.71 77.18
N THR A 261 -37.07 -35.92 76.61
CA THR A 261 -36.15 -36.98 77.08
C THR A 261 -35.63 -36.73 78.49
N ALA A 262 -35.38 -35.47 78.89
CA ALA A 262 -35.02 -35.16 80.28
C ALA A 262 -36.18 -35.45 81.25
N ALA A 263 -37.43 -35.17 80.84
CA ALA A 263 -38.62 -35.48 81.61
C ALA A 263 -38.86 -37.00 81.70
N GLU A 264 -38.66 -37.74 80.61
CA GLU A 264 -38.73 -39.20 80.58
C GLU A 264 -37.65 -39.84 81.43
N VAL A 265 -36.40 -39.34 81.37
CA VAL A 265 -35.30 -39.80 82.24
C VAL A 265 -35.59 -39.49 83.71
N ALA A 266 -36.18 -38.33 84.02
CA ALA A 266 -36.60 -37.99 85.38
C ALA A 266 -37.74 -38.90 85.87
N ALA A 267 -38.74 -39.18 85.02
CA ALA A 267 -39.83 -40.10 85.31
C ALA A 267 -39.32 -41.54 85.51
N ALA A 268 -38.43 -42.02 84.63
CA ALA A 268 -37.81 -43.34 84.73
C ALA A 268 -36.93 -43.46 85.98
N ARG A 269 -36.19 -42.41 86.36
CA ARG A 269 -35.43 -42.37 87.63
C ARG A 269 -36.36 -42.35 88.85
N GLY A 270 -37.46 -41.62 88.77
CA GLY A 270 -38.50 -41.61 89.80
C GLY A 270 -39.11 -43.00 89.99
N GLN A 271 -39.48 -43.66 88.90
CA GLN A 271 -40.03 -45.02 88.91
C GLN A 271 -39.01 -46.04 89.43
N ALA A 272 -37.76 -46.00 88.94
CA ALA A 272 -36.68 -46.86 89.44
C ALA A 272 -36.40 -46.62 90.93
N SER A 273 -36.48 -45.38 91.42
CA SER A 273 -36.35 -45.09 92.86
C SER A 273 -37.52 -45.62 93.68
N GLY A 274 -38.74 -45.60 93.12
CA GLY A 274 -39.92 -46.21 93.73
C GLY A 274 -39.83 -47.73 93.78
N ASP A 275 -39.38 -48.37 92.69
CA ASP A 275 -39.16 -49.82 92.61
C ASP A 275 -38.07 -50.27 93.59
N VAL A 276 -36.99 -49.50 93.74
CA VAL A 276 -35.93 -49.77 94.73
C VAL A 276 -36.44 -49.60 96.16
N ALA A 277 -37.31 -48.61 96.43
CA ALA A 277 -37.92 -48.44 97.75
C ALA A 277 -38.87 -49.59 98.09
N ALA A 278 -39.71 -50.01 97.14
CA ALA A 278 -40.61 -51.16 97.29
C ALA A 278 -39.84 -52.47 97.47
N ALA A 279 -38.75 -52.66 96.71
CA ALA A 279 -37.87 -53.83 96.87
C ALA A 279 -37.16 -53.83 98.23
N ARG A 280 -36.78 -52.65 98.76
CA ARG A 280 -36.21 -52.55 100.11
C ARG A 280 -37.23 -52.86 101.20
N GLU A 281 -38.45 -52.34 101.12
CA GLU A 281 -39.50 -52.67 102.08
C GLU A 281 -39.87 -54.16 102.03
N ALA A 282 -39.93 -54.76 100.84
CA ALA A 282 -40.14 -56.19 100.67
C ALA A 282 -38.99 -57.02 101.25
N ALA A 283 -37.74 -56.61 101.00
CA ALA A 283 -36.57 -57.26 101.58
C ALA A 283 -36.49 -57.10 103.11
N GLU A 284 -36.87 -55.94 103.66
CA GLU A 284 -36.92 -55.74 105.11
C GLU A 284 -38.03 -56.56 105.77
N ALA A 285 -39.19 -56.70 105.11
CA ALA A 285 -40.25 -57.59 105.56
C ALA A 285 -39.82 -59.07 105.52
N GLU A 286 -39.09 -59.49 104.48
CA GLU A 286 -38.49 -60.82 104.40
C GLU A 286 -37.39 -61.03 105.46
N ILE A 287 -36.56 -60.02 105.74
CA ILE A 287 -35.54 -60.09 106.80
C ILE A 287 -36.19 -60.21 108.20
N VAL A 288 -37.30 -59.52 108.44
CA VAL A 288 -38.06 -59.67 109.70
C VAL A 288 -38.68 -61.06 109.80
N ALA A 289 -39.32 -61.55 108.73
CA ALA A 289 -39.87 -62.91 108.68
C ALA A 289 -38.78 -63.99 108.86
N ALA A 290 -37.61 -63.79 108.26
CA ALA A 290 -36.45 -64.68 108.41
C ALA A 290 -35.83 -64.60 109.81
N ARG A 291 -35.85 -63.44 110.49
CA ARG A 291 -35.39 -63.30 111.87
C ARG A 291 -36.34 -63.95 112.87
N ASP A 292 -37.65 -63.88 112.64
CA ASP A 292 -38.64 -64.57 113.46
C ASP A 292 -38.57 -66.10 113.26
N ALA A 293 -38.34 -66.56 112.02
CA ALA A 293 -38.08 -67.97 111.72
C ALA A 293 -36.74 -68.47 112.31
N ALA A 294 -35.69 -67.65 112.24
CA ALA A 294 -34.39 -67.96 112.83
C ALA A 294 -34.42 -67.95 114.37
N ALA A 295 -35.22 -67.10 115.02
CA ALA A 295 -35.40 -67.14 116.48
C ALA A 295 -36.14 -68.41 116.94
N ALA A 296 -37.05 -68.95 116.13
CA ALA A 296 -37.71 -70.22 116.38
C ALA A 296 -36.79 -71.44 116.12
N GLU A 297 -35.91 -71.37 115.11
CA GLU A 297 -34.89 -72.39 114.83
C GLU A 297 -33.73 -72.39 115.83
N VAL A 298 -33.26 -71.23 116.31
CA VAL A 298 -32.18 -71.16 117.31
C VAL A 298 -32.59 -71.81 118.64
N ALA A 299 -33.86 -71.68 119.04
CA ALA A 299 -34.40 -72.40 120.20
C ALA A 299 -34.46 -73.93 120.00
N HIS A 300 -34.52 -74.41 118.75
CA HIS A 300 -34.48 -75.82 118.37
C HIS A 300 -33.05 -76.36 118.26
N TRP A 301 -32.12 -75.59 117.69
CA TRP A 301 -30.71 -75.96 117.49
C TRP A 301 -29.84 -75.80 118.76
N GLU A 302 -30.20 -74.97 119.73
CA GLU A 302 -29.52 -74.92 121.05
C GLU A 302 -29.75 -76.18 121.91
N ALA A 303 -30.85 -76.90 121.67
CA ALA A 303 -31.10 -78.22 122.26
C ALA A 303 -30.32 -79.34 121.54
N HIS A 304 -30.04 -79.18 120.24
CA HIS A 304 -29.30 -80.14 119.40
C HIS A 304 -27.77 -79.94 119.45
N ALA A 305 -27.29 -78.71 119.66
CA ALA A 305 -25.87 -78.37 119.75
C ALA A 305 -25.16 -78.99 120.97
N ARG A 306 -25.87 -79.29 122.07
CA ARG A 306 -25.30 -80.04 123.21
C ARG A 306 -25.12 -81.54 122.92
N ASP A 307 -25.75 -82.06 121.88
CA ASP A 307 -25.58 -83.45 121.43
C ASP A 307 -24.54 -83.59 120.28
N MET A 308 -24.36 -82.55 119.45
CA MET A 308 -23.41 -82.55 118.33
C MET A 308 -21.95 -82.22 118.68
N GLU A 309 -21.67 -81.62 119.84
CA GLU A 309 -20.30 -81.38 120.33
C GLU A 309 -19.53 -82.68 120.63
N ARG A 310 -20.22 -83.83 120.62
CA ARG A 310 -19.63 -85.18 120.73
C ARG A 310 -19.13 -85.77 119.40
N TRP A 311 -19.45 -85.19 118.24
CA TRP A 311 -19.34 -85.91 116.96
C TRP A 311 -18.29 -85.42 115.94
N ALA A 312 -17.65 -84.26 116.10
CA ALA A 312 -16.86 -83.69 114.99
C ALA A 312 -15.41 -83.31 115.34
N ARG A 313 -14.65 -84.26 115.87
CA ARG A 313 -13.20 -84.37 115.58
C ARG A 313 -13.06 -85.29 114.36
N GLY A 314 -12.75 -84.72 113.20
CA GLY A 314 -12.40 -85.49 112.00
C GLY A 314 -12.16 -84.61 110.78
N GLU A 315 -10.89 -84.41 110.43
CA GLU A 315 -10.37 -83.70 109.24
C GLU A 315 -10.36 -84.61 108.00
N VAL A 316 -10.51 -84.04 106.78
CA VAL A 316 -9.92 -84.56 105.53
C VAL A 316 -9.49 -83.40 104.61
N SER A 317 -8.34 -83.60 103.94
CA SER A 317 -7.55 -82.69 103.11
C SER A 317 -7.31 -83.33 101.73
N THR A 318 -7.22 -82.55 100.63
CA THR A 318 -6.69 -83.00 99.34
C THR A 318 -5.78 -81.96 98.65
N GLN A 319 -4.74 -82.47 97.99
CA GLN A 319 -3.60 -81.79 97.34
C GLN A 319 -3.86 -81.59 95.82
N LEU A 320 -3.44 -80.46 95.24
CA LEU A 320 -3.63 -80.07 93.82
C LEU A 320 -2.44 -80.45 92.90
N LEU A 321 -2.69 -80.99 91.70
CA LEU A 321 -1.71 -81.22 90.62
C LEU A 321 -1.54 -80.00 89.69
N THR A 322 -0.34 -79.79 89.13
CA THR A 322 0.03 -78.64 88.27
C THR A 322 0.17 -79.05 86.79
N ILE A 323 -0.62 -78.47 85.88
CA ILE A 323 -0.52 -78.65 84.42
C ILE A 323 0.71 -77.86 83.89
N PRO A 324 1.57 -78.44 83.03
CA PRO A 324 2.74 -77.72 82.48
C PRO A 324 2.32 -76.65 81.47
N VAL A 325 2.74 -75.41 81.72
CA VAL A 325 2.50 -74.26 80.82
C VAL A 325 3.62 -74.15 79.79
N PRO A 326 3.34 -74.09 78.48
CA PRO A 326 4.39 -73.99 77.50
C PRO A 326 5.08 -72.63 77.48
N PRO A 327 6.39 -72.58 77.17
CA PRO A 327 7.09 -71.35 76.91
C PRO A 327 6.50 -70.63 75.67
N PRO A 328 6.42 -69.28 75.67
CA PRO A 328 5.82 -68.52 74.58
C PRO A 328 6.49 -68.78 73.22
N GLU A 329 7.76 -69.18 73.21
CA GLU A 329 8.55 -69.45 72.02
C GLU A 329 8.09 -70.70 71.25
N VAL A 330 7.43 -71.65 71.93
CA VAL A 330 7.02 -72.95 71.36
C VAL A 330 5.51 -73.03 71.10
N ARG A 331 4.74 -72.04 71.58
CA ARG A 331 3.28 -72.07 71.65
C ARG A 331 2.56 -72.19 70.31
N ALA A 332 3.16 -71.68 69.23
CA ALA A 332 2.54 -71.66 67.90
C ALA A 332 2.33 -73.07 67.28
N HIS A 333 3.01 -74.11 67.77
CA HIS A 333 3.00 -75.44 67.14
C HIS A 333 2.63 -76.60 68.07
N ILE A 334 2.08 -76.31 69.26
CA ILE A 334 1.77 -77.29 70.32
C ILE A 334 0.29 -77.32 70.74
N TRP A 335 -0.59 -76.62 70.01
CA TRP A 335 -2.00 -76.47 70.39
C TRP A 335 -2.73 -77.82 70.51
N SER A 336 -2.37 -78.80 69.67
CA SER A 336 -2.89 -80.18 69.74
C SER A 336 -2.47 -80.89 71.03
N VAL A 337 -1.22 -80.69 71.48
CA VAL A 337 -0.67 -81.24 72.74
C VAL A 337 -1.36 -80.63 73.96
N GLU A 338 -1.47 -79.29 74.01
CA GLU A 338 -2.16 -78.57 75.09
C GLU A 338 -3.63 -79.01 75.19
N SER A 339 -4.33 -79.06 74.05
CA SER A 339 -5.73 -79.47 73.99
C SER A 339 -5.95 -80.90 74.49
N THR A 340 -5.01 -81.82 74.21
CA THR A 340 -5.15 -83.23 74.65
C THR A 340 -4.93 -83.37 76.16
N ILE A 341 -3.94 -82.67 76.73
CA ILE A 341 -3.66 -82.69 78.17
C ILE A 341 -4.80 -82.02 78.96
N ASP A 342 -5.35 -80.90 78.46
CA ASP A 342 -6.48 -80.22 79.09
C ASP A 342 -7.74 -81.10 79.11
N MET A 343 -8.04 -81.80 78.00
CA MET A 343 -9.17 -82.73 77.96
C MET A 343 -8.99 -83.92 78.90
N LEU A 344 -7.77 -84.42 79.10
CA LEU A 344 -7.50 -85.45 80.11
C LEU A 344 -7.68 -84.93 81.54
N TYR A 345 -7.26 -83.69 81.82
CA TYR A 345 -7.51 -83.05 83.11
C TYR A 345 -9.01 -82.89 83.38
N GLN A 346 -9.81 -82.54 82.37
CA GLN A 346 -11.27 -82.47 82.51
C GLN A 346 -11.90 -83.84 82.79
N ILE A 347 -11.38 -84.92 82.21
CA ILE A 347 -11.81 -86.30 82.50
C ILE A 347 -11.43 -86.71 83.93
N ASP A 348 -10.22 -86.38 84.38
CA ASP A 348 -9.76 -86.60 85.76
C ASP A 348 -10.63 -85.83 86.77
N HIS A 349 -10.94 -84.57 86.48
CA HIS A 349 -11.83 -83.74 87.31
C HIS A 349 -13.27 -84.26 87.35
N LEU A 350 -13.80 -84.74 86.22
CA LEU A 350 -15.12 -85.38 86.17
C LEU A 350 -15.15 -86.63 87.07
N LEU A 351 -14.09 -87.44 87.07
CA LEU A 351 -13.97 -88.60 87.95
C LEU A 351 -13.77 -88.22 89.43
N GLU A 352 -13.07 -87.12 89.73
CA GLU A 352 -12.74 -86.69 91.09
C GLU A 352 -13.84 -85.87 91.77
N VAL A 353 -14.65 -85.09 91.04
CA VAL A 353 -15.65 -84.18 91.62
C VAL A 353 -17.08 -84.61 91.35
N VAL A 354 -17.34 -85.26 90.21
CA VAL A 354 -18.70 -85.67 89.83
C VAL A 354 -18.99 -87.11 90.23
N LEU A 355 -17.95 -87.94 90.34
CA LEU A 355 -18.09 -89.37 90.66
C LEU A 355 -17.41 -89.79 91.99
N ALA A 356 -16.72 -88.88 92.69
CA ALA A 356 -16.22 -89.12 94.05
C ALA A 356 -17.25 -88.62 95.08
N ASP A 357 -17.95 -89.59 95.67
CA ASP A 357 -19.15 -89.45 96.49
C ASP A 357 -18.81 -89.02 97.93
N ASP A 358 -19.23 -87.80 98.33
CA ASP A 358 -19.56 -87.44 99.75
C ASP A 358 -20.19 -86.04 99.94
N VAL A 359 -20.51 -85.28 98.88
CA VAL A 359 -21.31 -84.04 99.00
C VAL A 359 -22.21 -83.91 97.77
N GLU A 360 -23.50 -83.62 97.96
CA GLU A 360 -24.49 -83.34 96.91
C GLU A 360 -23.97 -82.26 95.94
N SER A 361 -23.31 -82.70 94.87
CA SER A 361 -22.85 -81.83 93.80
C SER A 361 -24.02 -81.58 92.84
N PRO A 362 -24.38 -80.32 92.53
CA PRO A 362 -25.48 -80.00 91.62
C PRO A 362 -25.14 -80.29 90.14
N PHE A 363 -24.03 -80.98 89.86
CA PHE A 363 -23.54 -81.26 88.51
C PHE A 363 -23.80 -82.72 88.13
N VAL A 364 -24.80 -82.95 87.27
CA VAL A 364 -25.11 -84.27 86.71
C VAL A 364 -24.14 -84.53 85.54
N ALA A 365 -23.33 -85.60 85.61
CA ALA A 365 -22.44 -85.96 84.49
C ALA A 365 -23.26 -86.29 83.23
N ASP A 366 -23.06 -85.51 82.16
CA ASP A 366 -23.69 -85.76 80.86
C ASP A 366 -22.90 -86.82 80.08
N LEU A 367 -23.57 -87.93 79.74
CA LEU A 367 -23.00 -89.04 78.97
C LEU A 367 -22.52 -88.61 77.58
N ASP A 368 -23.22 -87.68 76.92
CA ASP A 368 -22.82 -87.19 75.60
C ASP A 368 -21.58 -86.30 75.70
N PHE A 369 -21.46 -85.53 76.78
CA PHE A 369 -20.26 -84.77 77.10
C PHE A 369 -19.05 -85.68 77.34
N ALA A 370 -19.20 -86.73 78.15
CA ALA A 370 -18.12 -87.70 78.41
C ALA A 370 -17.72 -88.49 77.16
N ARG A 371 -18.68 -88.90 76.32
CA ARG A 371 -18.41 -89.57 75.03
C ARG A 371 -17.68 -88.67 74.04
N ASN A 372 -18.02 -87.38 74.00
CA ASN A 372 -17.35 -86.40 73.14
C ASN A 372 -15.90 -86.14 73.58
N LEU A 373 -15.69 -85.95 74.89
CA LEU A 373 -14.35 -85.82 75.49
C LEU A 373 -13.47 -87.05 75.20
N THR A 374 -13.96 -88.25 75.54
CA THR A 374 -13.22 -89.51 75.32
C THR A 374 -12.98 -89.81 73.84
N GLY A 375 -13.91 -89.43 72.95
CA GLY A 375 -13.75 -89.54 71.51
C GLY A 375 -12.66 -88.59 70.96
N LYS A 376 -12.65 -87.32 71.40
CA LYS A 376 -11.65 -86.33 70.98
C LYS A 376 -10.25 -86.66 71.48
N VAL A 377 -10.12 -87.08 72.73
CA VAL A 377 -8.83 -87.53 73.28
C VAL A 377 -8.30 -88.72 72.49
N ARG A 378 -9.13 -89.71 72.18
CA ARG A 378 -8.72 -90.88 71.39
C ARG A 378 -8.25 -90.52 69.99
N GLU A 379 -8.85 -89.52 69.35
CA GLU A 379 -8.43 -89.09 68.03
C GLU A 379 -7.11 -88.31 68.08
N GLN A 380 -6.97 -87.37 69.02
CA GLN A 380 -5.78 -86.52 69.11
C GLN A 380 -4.57 -87.24 69.71
N ALA A 381 -4.79 -88.20 70.60
CA ALA A 381 -3.70 -88.93 71.24
C ALA A 381 -2.98 -89.92 70.31
N LYS A 382 -3.61 -90.38 69.23
CA LYS A 382 -2.97 -91.25 68.21
C LYS A 382 -1.70 -90.62 67.65
N ASP A 383 -1.76 -89.32 67.40
CA ASP A 383 -0.66 -88.57 66.82
C ASP A 383 0.19 -87.87 67.88
N LEU A 384 -0.29 -87.73 69.13
CA LEU A 384 0.37 -87.00 70.21
C LEU A 384 1.80 -87.49 70.50
N THR A 385 2.02 -88.80 70.55
CA THR A 385 3.37 -89.35 70.80
C THR A 385 4.33 -89.01 69.67
N HIS A 386 3.85 -89.04 68.42
CA HIS A 386 4.62 -88.65 67.25
C HIS A 386 4.86 -87.13 67.25
N GLU A 387 3.84 -86.32 67.51
CA GLU A 387 3.90 -84.86 67.57
C GLU A 387 4.90 -84.38 68.61
N LEU A 388 4.91 -84.98 69.80
CA LEU A 388 5.88 -84.68 70.85
C LEU A 388 7.30 -85.14 70.48
N ALA A 389 7.45 -86.22 69.72
CA ALA A 389 8.75 -86.72 69.27
C ALA A 389 9.37 -85.85 68.16
N VAL A 390 8.56 -85.28 67.28
CA VAL A 390 9.01 -84.38 66.20
C VAL A 390 8.94 -82.91 66.58
N LEU A 391 8.51 -82.56 67.80
CA LEU A 391 8.28 -81.17 68.18
C LEU A 391 9.55 -80.32 68.07
N SER A 392 10.69 -80.84 68.53
CA SER A 392 11.96 -80.11 68.48
C SER A 392 12.56 -80.02 67.07
N SER A 393 12.24 -80.94 66.17
CA SER A 393 12.71 -80.87 64.78
C SER A 393 11.97 -79.82 63.94
N ARG A 394 10.89 -79.24 64.47
CA ARG A 394 10.15 -78.13 63.84
C ARG A 394 10.82 -76.76 64.01
N TYR A 395 11.87 -76.69 64.85
CA TYR A 395 12.58 -75.45 65.15
C TYR A 395 14.03 -75.53 64.66
N SER A 396 14.50 -74.45 64.03
CA SER A 396 15.90 -74.31 63.60
C SER A 396 16.78 -73.63 64.66
N ASP A 397 16.19 -72.87 65.58
CA ASP A 397 16.91 -72.11 66.60
C ASP A 397 17.19 -72.97 67.84
N GLN A 398 18.46 -73.02 68.27
CA GLN A 398 18.93 -73.91 69.33
C GLN A 398 18.22 -73.69 70.68
N SER A 399 17.85 -72.44 71.02
CA SER A 399 17.11 -72.12 72.24
C SER A 399 15.66 -72.63 72.18
N GLN A 400 15.01 -72.52 71.01
CA GLN A 400 13.65 -73.03 70.79
C GLN A 400 13.63 -74.56 70.76
N VAL A 401 14.65 -75.19 70.18
CA VAL A 401 14.84 -76.65 70.23
C VAL A 401 14.95 -77.16 71.67
N GLN A 402 15.70 -76.46 72.54
CA GLN A 402 15.81 -76.81 73.96
C GLN A 402 14.50 -76.61 74.72
N ALA A 403 13.81 -75.48 74.51
CA ALA A 403 12.50 -75.21 75.10
C ALA A 403 11.45 -76.23 74.65
N ALA A 404 11.45 -76.61 73.37
CA ALA A 404 10.58 -77.63 72.81
C ALA A 404 10.86 -79.02 73.39
N ASN A 405 12.12 -79.41 73.57
CA ASN A 405 12.47 -80.67 74.23
C ASN A 405 12.02 -80.68 75.70
N GLY A 406 12.26 -79.60 76.44
CA GLY A 406 11.85 -79.49 77.85
C GLY A 406 10.33 -79.51 78.03
N TYR A 407 9.59 -78.81 77.17
CA TYR A 407 8.13 -78.88 77.16
C TYR A 407 7.63 -80.27 76.75
N ALA A 408 8.24 -80.91 75.74
CA ALA A 408 7.83 -82.24 75.31
C ALA A 408 8.01 -83.30 76.42
N GLU A 409 9.08 -83.21 77.23
CA GLU A 409 9.26 -84.08 78.39
C GLU A 409 8.19 -83.82 79.47
N ALA A 410 7.99 -82.55 79.87
CA ALA A 410 6.99 -82.20 80.87
C ALA A 410 5.55 -82.57 80.43
N ALA A 411 5.23 -82.39 79.15
CA ALA A 411 3.94 -82.75 78.57
C ALA A 411 3.74 -84.28 78.54
N ARG A 412 4.78 -85.07 78.21
CA ARG A 412 4.71 -86.55 78.31
C ARG A 412 4.50 -87.02 79.75
N ASP A 413 5.17 -86.40 80.70
CA ASP A 413 5.05 -86.77 82.11
C ASP A 413 3.68 -86.40 82.69
N ALA A 414 3.16 -85.21 82.35
CA ALA A 414 1.80 -84.81 82.72
C ALA A 414 0.74 -85.71 82.07
N TYR A 415 0.90 -86.04 80.79
CA TYR A 415 0.03 -86.99 80.09
C TYR A 415 0.03 -88.36 80.78
N ARG A 416 1.22 -88.90 81.12
CA ARG A 416 1.34 -90.18 81.82
C ARG A 416 0.73 -90.13 83.24
N ALA A 417 0.98 -89.05 83.98
CA ALA A 417 0.45 -88.87 85.33
C ALA A 417 -1.08 -88.75 85.35
N LEU A 418 -1.66 -88.04 84.37
CA LEU A 418 -3.11 -87.92 84.22
C LEU A 418 -3.74 -89.25 83.85
N LEU A 419 -3.18 -90.00 82.88
CA LEU A 419 -3.68 -91.34 82.57
C LEU A 419 -3.65 -92.26 83.80
N GLN A 420 -2.58 -92.21 84.60
CA GLN A 420 -2.48 -92.98 85.83
C GLN A 420 -3.51 -92.56 86.89
N ARG A 421 -3.75 -91.25 87.08
CA ARG A 421 -4.79 -90.79 88.03
C ARG A 421 -6.19 -91.17 87.59
N ILE A 422 -6.48 -91.07 86.30
CA ILE A 422 -7.76 -91.50 85.71
C ILE A 422 -7.92 -93.01 85.92
N ASP A 423 -6.87 -93.82 85.71
CA ASP A 423 -6.88 -95.24 86.04
C ASP A 423 -7.16 -95.49 87.54
N ASP A 424 -6.43 -94.82 88.43
CA ASP A 424 -6.60 -94.97 89.88
C ASP A 424 -8.00 -94.50 90.34
N ALA A 425 -8.56 -93.48 89.68
CA ALA A 425 -9.92 -93.00 89.92
C ALA A 425 -10.96 -94.00 89.39
N LEU A 426 -10.78 -94.58 88.21
CA LEU A 426 -11.64 -95.64 87.69
C LEU A 426 -11.58 -96.90 88.56
N GLU A 427 -10.43 -97.28 89.10
CA GLU A 427 -10.35 -98.41 90.06
C GLU A 427 -11.08 -98.12 91.38
N ARG A 428 -11.06 -96.86 91.83
CA ARG A 428 -11.79 -96.42 93.03
C ARG A 428 -13.30 -96.38 92.81
N VAL A 429 -13.73 -95.82 91.68
CA VAL A 429 -15.15 -95.63 91.32
C VAL A 429 -15.79 -96.92 90.81
N GLY A 430 -15.09 -97.71 89.97
CA GLY A 430 -15.59 -98.94 89.36
C GLY A 430 -15.93 -100.09 90.33
N LYS A 431 -15.56 -99.97 91.62
CA LYS A 431 -15.97 -100.91 92.68
C LYS A 431 -17.35 -100.58 93.27
N ARG A 432 -18.01 -99.49 92.85
CA ARG A 432 -19.22 -98.93 93.50
C ARG A 432 -20.18 -98.25 92.46
N PHE A 433 -21.34 -98.87 92.19
CA PHE A 433 -22.55 -98.30 91.54
C PHE A 433 -22.51 -97.93 90.02
N HIS A 434 -23.56 -97.37 89.36
CA HIS A 434 -24.92 -97.84 88.94
C HIS A 434 -25.17 -97.32 87.47
N SER A 435 -26.29 -97.71 86.83
CA SER A 435 -26.50 -97.78 85.36
C SER A 435 -26.05 -96.61 84.43
N PRO A 436 -26.22 -95.30 84.71
CA PRO A 436 -25.77 -94.24 83.78
C PRO A 436 -24.26 -93.97 83.89
N ASP A 437 -23.75 -93.96 85.13
CA ASP A 437 -22.32 -93.79 85.41
C ASP A 437 -21.51 -94.96 84.87
N ALA A 438 -22.09 -96.17 84.85
CA ALA A 438 -21.48 -97.34 84.24
C ALA A 438 -21.19 -97.15 82.73
N GLU A 439 -22.03 -96.42 81.98
CA GLU A 439 -21.77 -96.14 80.55
C GLU A 439 -20.67 -95.07 80.36
N ILE A 440 -20.60 -94.09 81.24
CA ILE A 440 -19.54 -93.07 81.28
C ILE A 440 -18.20 -93.73 81.60
N LEU A 441 -18.16 -94.55 82.66
CA LEU A 441 -17.00 -95.34 83.05
C LEU A 441 -16.55 -96.25 81.91
N ALA A 442 -17.47 -96.96 81.25
CA ALA A 442 -17.15 -97.80 80.10
C ALA A 442 -16.53 -97.02 78.92
N ALA A 443 -17.01 -95.81 78.63
CA ALA A 443 -16.46 -94.96 77.58
C ALA A 443 -15.03 -94.49 77.90
N ILE A 444 -14.77 -94.12 79.16
CA ILE A 444 -13.44 -93.70 79.63
C ILE A 444 -12.48 -94.91 79.69
N THR A 445 -12.94 -96.07 80.16
CA THR A 445 -12.14 -97.31 80.14
C THR A 445 -11.75 -97.72 78.72
N ALA A 446 -12.71 -97.69 77.77
CA ALA A 446 -12.42 -98.00 76.37
C ALA A 446 -11.44 -96.99 75.74
N MET A 447 -11.48 -95.73 76.15
CA MET A 447 -10.48 -94.75 75.74
C MET A 447 -9.10 -95.13 76.28
N LEU A 448 -8.95 -95.41 77.58
CA LEU A 448 -7.65 -95.78 78.16
C LEU A 448 -7.07 -97.06 77.55
N GLU A 449 -7.90 -98.05 77.25
CA GLU A 449 -7.45 -99.27 76.56
C GLU A 449 -6.90 -98.98 75.16
N ASP A 450 -7.54 -98.09 74.41
CA ASP A 450 -7.07 -97.68 73.10
C ASP A 450 -5.80 -96.82 73.17
N LEU A 451 -5.62 -96.01 74.22
CA LEU A 451 -4.43 -95.18 74.43
C LEU A 451 -3.20 -95.95 74.94
N ARG A 452 -3.41 -97.16 75.49
CA ARG A 452 -2.34 -98.07 75.93
C ARG A 452 -1.77 -98.94 74.80
N ARG A 453 -2.48 -99.04 73.67
CA ARG A 453 -2.05 -99.77 72.47
C ARG A 453 -1.18 -98.88 71.59
#